data_AF-Q8BZ06-F1
#
_entry.id   AF-Q8BZ06-F1
#
_cell.length_a   1.000
_cell.length_b   1.000
_cell.length_c   1.000
_cell.angle_alpha   90.00
_cell.angle_beta   90.00
_cell.angle_gamma   90.00
#
_symmetry.space_group_name_H-M   'P 1'
#
loop_
_entity.id
_entity.type
_entity.pdbx_description
1 polymer ?
#
loop_
_entity_poly.entity_id
_entity_poly.type
_entity_poly.pdbx_seq_one_letter_code
_entity_poly.pdbx_strand_id
1 'polypeptide(L)'
;KFDVQPAYDVLYELRNNKYAELYLYNKIYAQLIHECTTLKKEGEFSICFTDLHQSFLEDRAPKLKNLIRLVKHWYQLCKEKLGKPLPPQYALELLTVYAWESGSRDCEFNTAQGFRTVLELVTKYKWLRIYWTVYYDFRKTKVSEYLHKMLQKVRPVILDPADPTRNVAGTNLLGWGLLAKEAAIWLQSSCFRNCDACLVGPWGVPMKVEIPQDCVLL
;
A
#
# COMPACT_ATOMS: atom_id res chain seq x y z
N LYS A 1 -6.44 -22.77 -8.36
CA LYS A 1 -5.11 -23.19 -7.84
C LYS A 1 -4.94 -22.56 -6.48
N PHE A 2 -4.59 -23.33 -5.47
CA PHE A 2 -4.29 -22.82 -4.13
C PHE A 2 -2.78 -22.77 -3.94
N ASP A 3 -2.31 -21.76 -3.21
CA ASP A 3 -0.95 -21.68 -2.69
C ASP A 3 -1.04 -21.85 -1.17
N VAL A 4 -0.25 -22.75 -0.59
CA VAL A 4 -0.33 -23.12 0.82
C VAL A 4 0.99 -22.75 1.48
N GLN A 5 0.94 -21.84 2.44
CA GLN A 5 2.11 -21.29 3.11
C GLN A 5 1.97 -21.45 4.63
N PRO A 6 2.85 -22.22 5.29
CA PRO A 6 2.84 -22.29 6.75
C PRO A 6 3.31 -20.98 7.35
N ALA A 7 2.65 -20.55 8.44
CA ALA A 7 2.96 -19.31 9.14
C ALA A 7 2.83 -19.50 10.65
N TYR A 8 3.59 -18.72 11.41
CA TYR A 8 3.41 -18.63 12.86
C TYR A 8 2.22 -17.72 13.18
N ASP A 9 1.34 -18.19 14.07
CA ASP A 9 0.09 -17.49 14.42
C ASP A 9 0.34 -16.37 15.45
N VAL A 10 0.97 -15.29 14.98
CA VAL A 10 1.37 -14.16 15.83
C VAL A 10 0.18 -13.37 16.39
N LEU A 11 -1.01 -13.54 15.80
CA LEU A 11 -2.24 -12.84 16.17
C LEU A 11 -3.16 -13.68 17.07
N TYR A 12 -2.75 -14.90 17.45
CA TYR A 12 -3.56 -15.79 18.29
C TYR A 12 -4.01 -15.11 19.59
N GLU A 13 -3.09 -14.46 20.30
CA GLU A 13 -3.40 -13.77 21.56
C GLU A 13 -4.31 -12.56 21.35
N LEU A 14 -4.19 -11.86 20.22
CA LEU A 14 -5.02 -10.70 19.87
C LEU A 14 -6.48 -11.11 19.63
N ARG A 15 -6.71 -12.21 18.90
CA ARG A 15 -8.08 -12.71 18.63
C ARG A 15 -8.80 -13.13 19.91
N ASN A 16 -8.06 -13.52 20.94
CA ASN A 16 -8.58 -14.04 22.20
C ASN A 16 -8.63 -13.01 23.34
N ASN A 17 -8.15 -11.77 23.15
CA ASN A 17 -8.11 -10.75 24.20
C ASN A 17 -8.47 -9.33 23.71
N LYS A 18 -9.77 -9.03 23.70
CA LYS A 18 -10.35 -7.75 23.24
C LYS A 18 -9.99 -6.51 24.08
N TYR A 19 -9.50 -6.67 25.32
CA TYR A 19 -9.27 -5.54 26.23
C TYR A 19 -7.84 -4.97 26.16
N ALA A 20 -6.94 -5.59 25.39
CA ALA A 20 -5.51 -5.25 25.36
C ALA A 20 -4.96 -4.98 23.94
N GLU A 21 -5.83 -4.70 22.96
CA GLU A 21 -5.50 -4.69 21.53
C GLU A 21 -4.28 -3.81 21.22
N LEU A 22 -4.27 -2.55 21.67
CA LEU A 22 -3.21 -1.62 21.30
C LEU A 22 -1.84 -1.93 21.94
N TYR A 23 -1.82 -2.37 23.20
CA TYR A 23 -0.56 -2.74 23.86
C TYR A 23 0.04 -3.99 23.22
N LEU A 24 -0.81 -4.94 22.84
CA LEU A 24 -0.38 -6.22 22.31
C LEU A 24 0.19 -6.09 20.88
N TYR A 25 -0.43 -5.27 20.00
CA TYR A 25 0.16 -4.93 18.70
C TYR A 25 1.56 -4.33 18.83
N ASN A 26 1.74 -3.40 19.78
CA ASN A 26 3.04 -2.76 20.00
C ASN A 26 4.13 -3.76 20.41
N LYS A 27 3.80 -4.73 21.29
CA LYS A 27 4.75 -5.76 21.70
C LYS A 27 5.11 -6.68 20.53
N ILE A 28 4.11 -7.11 19.76
CA ILE A 28 4.28 -7.97 18.58
C ILE A 28 5.19 -7.27 17.56
N TYR A 29 4.91 -6.01 17.22
CA TYR A 29 5.72 -5.29 16.23
C TYR A 29 7.12 -4.96 16.72
N ALA A 30 7.30 -4.64 18.01
CA ALA A 30 8.64 -4.45 18.56
C ALA A 30 9.49 -5.73 18.48
N GLN A 31 8.87 -6.89 18.74
CA GLN A 31 9.53 -8.19 18.58
C GLN A 31 9.82 -8.50 17.11
N LEU A 32 8.84 -8.31 16.22
CA LEU A 32 9.02 -8.47 14.77
C LEU A 32 10.20 -7.63 14.26
N ILE A 33 10.24 -6.35 14.63
CA ILE A 33 11.33 -5.43 14.23
C ILE A 33 12.68 -5.94 14.74
N HIS A 34 12.75 -6.42 15.98
CA HIS A 34 13.97 -6.98 16.55
C HIS A 34 14.46 -8.20 15.77
N GLU A 35 13.58 -9.16 15.49
CA GLU A 35 13.89 -10.37 14.73
C GLU A 35 14.27 -10.04 13.28
N CYS A 36 13.49 -9.21 12.58
CA CYS A 36 13.78 -8.79 11.21
C CYS A 36 15.11 -8.06 11.10
N THR A 37 15.46 -7.20 12.07
CA THR A 37 16.73 -6.47 12.06
C THR A 37 17.91 -7.40 12.33
N THR A 38 17.77 -8.30 13.31
CA THR A 38 18.80 -9.28 13.68
C THR A 38 19.08 -10.26 12.54
N LEU A 39 18.03 -10.76 11.90
CA LEU A 39 18.11 -11.75 10.82
C LEU A 39 18.30 -11.13 9.43
N LYS A 40 18.16 -9.81 9.28
CA LYS A 40 18.11 -9.08 8.00
C LYS A 40 17.00 -9.62 7.07
N LYS A 41 15.82 -9.84 7.63
CA LYS A 41 14.64 -10.45 6.98
C LYS A 41 13.42 -9.55 7.02
N GLU A 42 13.59 -8.30 6.61
CA GLU A 42 12.50 -7.31 6.55
C GLU A 42 11.40 -7.77 5.58
N GLY A 43 10.15 -7.79 6.05
CA GLY A 43 8.96 -8.18 5.27
C GLY A 43 8.81 -9.68 4.96
N GLU A 44 9.76 -10.52 5.37
CA GLU A 44 9.72 -11.98 5.14
C GLU A 44 8.61 -12.67 5.95
N PHE A 45 8.20 -12.10 7.09
CA PHE A 45 7.16 -12.66 7.96
C PHE A 45 5.76 -12.11 7.68
N SER A 46 5.56 -11.44 6.54
CA SER A 46 4.26 -10.84 6.18
C SER A 46 3.10 -11.84 6.17
N ILE A 47 3.37 -13.11 5.88
CA ILE A 47 2.34 -14.17 5.92
C ILE A 47 1.71 -14.36 7.30
N CYS A 48 2.44 -14.05 8.39
CA CYS A 48 1.94 -14.11 9.76
C CYS A 48 0.82 -13.07 10.04
N PHE A 49 0.66 -12.07 9.14
CA PHE A 49 -0.28 -10.96 9.29
C PHE A 49 -1.42 -10.99 8.27
N THR A 50 -1.68 -12.14 7.63
CA THR A 50 -2.68 -12.29 6.56
C THR A 50 -4.08 -11.83 6.99
N ASP A 51 -4.50 -12.10 8.23
CA ASP A 51 -5.78 -11.65 8.76
C ASP A 51 -5.91 -10.12 8.76
N LEU A 52 -4.81 -9.41 9.05
CA LEU A 52 -4.79 -7.94 9.04
C LEU A 52 -4.79 -7.39 7.61
N HIS A 53 -4.11 -8.07 6.67
CA HIS A 53 -4.19 -7.73 5.24
C HIS A 53 -5.61 -7.85 4.73
N GLN A 54 -6.29 -8.94 5.11
CA GLN A 54 -7.68 -9.21 4.75
C GLN A 54 -8.59 -8.13 5.38
N SER A 55 -8.49 -7.90 6.69
CA SER A 55 -9.28 -6.89 7.40
C SER A 55 -9.09 -5.48 6.81
N PHE A 56 -7.87 -5.11 6.41
CA PHE A 56 -7.59 -3.81 5.79
C PHE A 56 -8.36 -3.57 4.47
N LEU A 57 -8.71 -4.64 3.74
CA LEU A 57 -9.44 -4.59 2.47
C LEU A 57 -10.92 -4.94 2.61
N GLU A 58 -11.33 -5.62 3.68
CA GLU A 58 -12.69 -6.13 3.87
C GLU A 58 -13.72 -5.02 4.06
N ASP A 59 -13.42 -4.02 4.90
CA ASP A 59 -14.39 -2.96 5.25
C ASP A 59 -14.50 -1.85 4.19
N ARG A 60 -13.97 -2.09 3.00
CA ARG A 60 -13.95 -1.11 1.91
C ARG A 60 -15.24 -1.11 1.10
N ALA A 61 -15.70 0.08 0.71
CA ALA A 61 -16.91 0.27 -0.09
C ALA A 61 -16.91 -0.61 -1.36
N PRO A 62 -18.06 -1.17 -1.78
CA PRO A 62 -18.14 -2.05 -2.96
C PRO A 62 -17.54 -1.41 -4.22
N LYS A 63 -17.72 -0.09 -4.40
CA LYS A 63 -17.18 0.65 -5.54
C LYS A 63 -15.65 0.75 -5.53
N LEU A 64 -15.04 0.90 -4.35
CA LEU A 64 -13.58 0.81 -4.20
C LEU A 64 -13.06 -0.59 -4.53
N LYS A 65 -13.75 -1.65 -4.07
CA LYS A 65 -13.39 -3.04 -4.45
C LYS A 65 -13.45 -3.24 -5.97
N ASN A 66 -14.40 -2.62 -6.66
CA ASN A 66 -14.46 -2.64 -8.13
C ASN A 66 -13.32 -1.85 -8.78
N LEU A 67 -12.93 -0.70 -8.24
CA LEU A 67 -11.76 0.04 -8.72
C LEU A 67 -10.46 -0.79 -8.54
N ILE A 68 -10.29 -1.45 -7.40
CA ILE A 68 -9.15 -2.36 -7.16
C ILE A 68 -9.14 -3.49 -8.20
N ARG A 69 -10.29 -4.10 -8.52
CA ARG A 69 -10.39 -5.12 -9.58
C ARG A 69 -9.97 -4.58 -10.94
N LEU A 70 -10.40 -3.36 -11.29
CA LEU A 70 -10.02 -2.71 -12.54
C LEU A 70 -8.50 -2.47 -12.62
N VAL A 71 -7.89 -1.96 -11.56
CA VAL A 71 -6.43 -1.75 -11.48
C VAL A 71 -5.68 -3.07 -11.58
N LYS A 72 -6.15 -4.13 -10.91
CA LYS A 72 -5.58 -5.48 -11.02
C LYS A 72 -5.67 -6.02 -12.44
N HIS A 73 -6.80 -5.82 -13.12
CA HIS A 73 -6.96 -6.22 -14.51
C HIS A 73 -5.98 -5.49 -15.43
N TRP A 74 -5.89 -4.15 -15.31
CA TRP A 74 -4.88 -3.36 -16.03
C TRP A 74 -3.45 -3.85 -15.77
N TYR A 75 -3.11 -4.15 -14.52
CA TYR A 75 -1.80 -4.69 -14.16
C TYR A 75 -1.52 -6.04 -14.84
N GLN A 76 -2.50 -6.94 -14.94
CA GLN A 76 -2.33 -8.21 -15.67
C GLN A 76 -2.11 -8.00 -17.16
N LEU A 77 -2.85 -7.09 -17.81
CA LEU A 77 -2.61 -6.73 -19.21
C LEU A 77 -1.20 -6.19 -19.42
N CYS A 78 -0.69 -5.35 -18.51
CA CYS A 78 0.69 -4.87 -18.56
C CYS A 78 1.69 -6.01 -18.39
N LYS A 79 1.44 -6.95 -17.47
CA LYS A 79 2.29 -8.11 -17.22
C LYS A 79 2.39 -9.02 -18.45
N GLU A 80 1.25 -9.29 -19.10
CA GLU A 80 1.17 -10.08 -20.33
C GLU A 80 1.92 -9.39 -21.48
N LYS A 81 1.70 -8.08 -21.67
CA LYS A 81 2.35 -7.29 -22.73
C LYS A 81 3.85 -7.18 -22.54
N LEU A 82 4.31 -6.90 -21.32
CA LEU A 82 5.71 -6.59 -21.05
C LEU A 82 6.57 -7.85 -20.90
N GLY A 83 6.00 -8.96 -20.43
CA GLY A 83 6.73 -10.22 -20.20
C GLY A 83 7.90 -10.10 -19.21
N LYS A 84 7.95 -9.02 -18.42
CA LYS A 84 9.04 -8.69 -17.50
C LYS A 84 8.57 -8.70 -16.05
N PRO A 85 9.48 -8.90 -15.08
CA PRO A 85 9.15 -8.74 -13.67
C PRO A 85 8.63 -7.33 -13.40
N LEU A 86 7.43 -7.24 -12.81
CA LEU A 86 6.81 -6.01 -12.36
C LEU A 86 6.80 -5.92 -10.83
N PRO A 87 6.54 -4.74 -10.24
CA PRO A 87 6.33 -4.60 -8.80
C PRO A 87 5.17 -5.49 -8.34
N PRO A 88 5.13 -5.92 -7.07
CA PRO A 88 4.05 -6.76 -6.56
C PRO A 88 2.67 -6.15 -6.83
N GLN A 89 1.71 -6.95 -7.32
CA GLN A 89 0.34 -6.49 -7.58
C GLN A 89 -0.28 -5.85 -6.32
N TYR A 90 0.03 -6.40 -5.14
CA TYR A 90 -0.42 -5.87 -3.86
C TYR A 90 -0.04 -4.38 -3.65
N ALA A 91 1.10 -3.91 -4.19
CA ALA A 91 1.47 -2.51 -4.12
C ALA A 91 0.48 -1.60 -4.87
N LEU A 92 -0.11 -2.08 -5.97
CA LEU A 92 -1.11 -1.35 -6.75
C LEU A 92 -2.48 -1.39 -6.05
N GLU A 93 -2.79 -2.47 -5.34
CA GLU A 93 -4.00 -2.56 -4.50
C GLU A 93 -3.93 -1.51 -3.38
N LEU A 94 -2.80 -1.43 -2.67
CA LEU A 94 -2.56 -0.40 -1.65
C LEU A 94 -2.54 1.02 -2.21
N LEU A 95 -1.92 1.23 -3.38
CA LEU A 95 -1.90 2.54 -4.04
C LEU A 95 -3.31 2.99 -4.43
N THR A 96 -4.19 2.05 -4.79
CA THR A 96 -5.61 2.32 -5.10
C THR A 96 -6.38 2.73 -3.85
N VAL A 97 -6.17 2.03 -2.74
CA VAL A 97 -6.75 2.42 -1.44
C VAL A 97 -6.29 3.82 -1.05
N TYR A 98 -4.99 4.10 -1.14
CA TYR A 98 -4.43 5.42 -0.84
C TYR A 98 -5.03 6.54 -1.71
N ALA A 99 -5.17 6.30 -3.02
CA ALA A 99 -5.76 7.27 -3.94
C ALA A 99 -7.20 7.63 -3.54
N TRP A 100 -8.00 6.62 -3.20
CA TRP A 100 -9.37 6.81 -2.75
C TRP A 100 -9.44 7.50 -1.38
N GLU A 101 -8.64 7.06 -0.41
CA GLU A 101 -8.59 7.64 0.93
C GLU A 101 -8.11 9.09 0.93
N SER A 102 -7.25 9.49 0.00
CA SER A 102 -6.72 10.86 -0.02
C SER A 102 -7.48 11.79 -0.97
N GLY A 103 -8.24 11.22 -1.91
CA GLY A 103 -8.82 11.97 -3.03
C GLY A 103 -10.34 12.05 -3.07
N SER A 104 -11.04 11.08 -2.47
CA SER A 104 -12.52 11.04 -2.46
C SER A 104 -13.05 10.68 -1.07
N ARG A 105 -12.71 9.51 -0.52
CA ARG A 105 -13.34 8.90 0.68
C ARG A 105 -14.83 8.62 0.57
N ASP A 106 -15.45 8.87 -0.58
CA ASP A 106 -16.87 8.66 -0.78
C ASP A 106 -17.16 7.20 -1.12
N CYS A 107 -18.31 6.70 -0.67
CA CYS A 107 -18.81 5.39 -1.08
C CYS A 107 -19.11 5.35 -2.59
N GLU A 108 -19.53 6.49 -3.15
CA GLU A 108 -19.85 6.66 -4.56
C GLU A 108 -18.91 7.69 -5.21
N PHE A 109 -18.20 7.26 -6.26
CA PHE A 109 -17.27 8.11 -7.01
C PHE A 109 -17.21 7.69 -8.49
N ASN A 110 -16.61 8.51 -9.35
CA ASN A 110 -16.41 8.17 -10.75
C ASN A 110 -15.23 7.18 -10.91
N THR A 111 -15.49 5.98 -11.42
CA THR A 111 -14.47 4.93 -11.59
C THR A 111 -13.35 5.34 -12.54
N ALA A 112 -13.65 6.07 -13.62
CA ALA A 112 -12.64 6.55 -14.58
C ALA A 112 -11.71 7.59 -13.92
N GLN A 113 -12.26 8.48 -13.09
CA GLN A 113 -11.47 9.43 -12.29
C GLN A 113 -10.56 8.70 -11.30
N GLY A 114 -11.09 7.72 -10.56
CA GLY A 114 -10.30 6.92 -9.63
C GLY A 114 -9.19 6.16 -10.34
N PHE A 115 -9.49 5.52 -11.47
CA PHE A 115 -8.51 4.76 -12.25
C PHE A 115 -7.42 5.68 -12.81
N ARG A 116 -7.79 6.84 -13.36
CA ARG A 116 -6.84 7.86 -13.82
C ARG A 116 -5.89 8.28 -12.70
N THR A 117 -6.43 8.55 -11.52
CA THR A 117 -5.66 8.97 -10.35
C THR A 117 -4.59 7.93 -10.00
N VAL A 118 -4.94 6.65 -10.01
CA VAL A 118 -3.99 5.56 -9.76
C VAL A 118 -2.89 5.54 -10.83
N LEU A 119 -3.24 5.63 -12.11
CA LEU A 119 -2.23 5.68 -13.19
C LEU A 119 -1.29 6.87 -13.06
N GLU A 120 -1.81 8.05 -12.72
CA GLU A 120 -0.98 9.24 -12.48
C GLU A 120 -0.02 9.04 -11.30
N LEU A 121 -0.47 8.43 -10.20
CA LEU A 121 0.40 8.08 -9.07
C LEU A 121 1.51 7.11 -9.49
N VAL A 122 1.20 6.11 -10.33
CA VAL A 122 2.20 5.19 -10.90
C VAL A 122 3.24 5.95 -11.72
N THR A 123 2.85 6.94 -12.53
CA THR A 123 3.84 7.76 -13.27
C THR A 123 4.77 8.57 -12.34
N LYS A 124 4.29 8.87 -11.13
CA LYS A 124 5.01 9.65 -10.10
C LYS A 124 5.66 8.77 -9.04
N TYR A 125 5.87 7.47 -9.30
CA TYR A 125 6.35 6.48 -8.31
C TYR A 125 7.62 6.93 -7.54
N LYS A 126 8.54 7.65 -8.19
CA LYS A 126 9.77 8.18 -7.56
C LYS A 126 9.51 9.17 -6.41
N TRP A 127 8.29 9.68 -6.29
CA TRP A 127 7.88 10.62 -5.26
C TRP A 127 7.05 9.97 -4.16
N LEU A 128 6.62 8.72 -4.34
CA LEU A 128 5.70 8.05 -3.43
C LEU A 128 6.36 7.73 -2.09
N ARG A 129 5.72 8.22 -1.03
CA ARG A 129 5.95 7.82 0.36
C ARG A 129 4.61 7.69 1.06
N ILE A 130 4.13 6.47 1.15
CA ILE A 130 2.79 6.11 1.63
C ILE A 130 2.95 5.10 2.77
N TYR A 131 2.20 5.30 3.83
CA TYR A 131 2.06 4.38 4.95
C TYR A 131 0.73 4.64 5.65
N TRP A 132 0.35 3.72 6.53
CA TRP A 132 -0.83 3.83 7.36
C TRP A 132 -0.47 3.63 8.83
N THR A 133 -1.31 4.12 9.73
CA THR A 133 -1.17 3.88 11.17
C THR A 133 -2.39 3.16 11.74
N VAL A 134 -2.83 2.08 11.06
CA VAL A 134 -4.00 1.29 11.47
C VAL A 134 -3.60 0.30 12.56
N TYR A 135 -2.58 -0.51 12.31
CA TYR A 135 -2.15 -1.57 13.24
C TYR A 135 -0.87 -1.22 14.02
N TYR A 136 -0.08 -0.25 13.53
CA TYR A 136 1.11 0.28 14.19
C TYR A 136 1.16 1.82 14.08
N ASP A 137 1.95 2.48 14.91
CA ASP A 137 2.10 3.95 14.89
C ASP A 137 3.44 4.42 15.48
N PHE A 138 3.60 5.74 15.58
CA PHE A 138 4.81 6.43 16.06
C PHE A 138 4.83 6.68 17.57
N ARG A 139 3.84 6.21 18.36
CA ARG A 139 3.75 6.51 19.79
C ARG A 139 4.80 5.78 20.63
N LYS A 140 5.27 4.62 20.17
CA LYS A 140 6.28 3.82 20.87
C LYS A 140 7.66 4.02 20.25
N THR A 141 8.63 4.41 21.07
CA THR A 141 9.97 4.82 20.66
C THR A 141 10.63 3.82 19.68
N LYS A 142 10.70 2.53 20.02
CA LYS A 142 11.34 1.52 19.15
C LYS A 142 10.66 1.36 17.79
N VAL A 143 9.33 1.37 17.76
CA VAL A 143 8.55 1.23 16.51
C VAL A 143 8.68 2.53 15.70
N SER A 144 8.55 3.69 16.35
CA SER A 144 8.70 5.01 15.74
C SER A 144 10.07 5.18 15.07
N GLU A 145 11.16 4.92 15.78
CA GLU A 145 12.53 5.03 15.23
C GLU A 145 12.70 4.15 13.99
N TYR A 146 12.13 2.95 14.01
CA TYR A 146 12.19 2.03 12.89
C TYR A 146 11.34 2.51 11.70
N LEU A 147 10.11 2.99 11.95
CA LEU A 147 9.24 3.57 10.92
C LEU A 147 9.90 4.77 10.25
N HIS A 148 10.54 5.66 11.02
CA HIS A 148 11.30 6.78 10.46
C HIS A 148 12.39 6.31 9.49
N LYS A 149 13.17 5.28 9.87
CA LYS A 149 14.18 4.67 8.98
C LYS A 149 13.56 4.09 7.71
N MET A 150 12.44 3.37 7.83
CA MET A 150 11.72 2.79 6.69
C MET A 150 11.24 3.86 5.72
N LEU A 151 10.69 4.97 6.23
CA LEU A 151 10.12 6.06 5.44
C LEU A 151 11.16 6.98 4.79
N GLN A 152 12.43 6.85 5.17
CA GLN A 152 13.57 7.51 4.55
C GLN A 152 14.25 6.67 3.46
N LYS A 153 13.83 5.41 3.25
CA LYS A 153 14.37 4.55 2.19
C LYS A 153 14.13 5.14 0.79
N VAL A 154 14.89 4.64 -0.18
CA VAL A 154 14.75 5.01 -1.59
C VAL A 154 13.33 4.74 -2.06
N ARG A 155 12.75 5.74 -2.73
CA ARG A 155 11.36 5.69 -3.22
C ARG A 155 11.23 4.80 -4.46
N PRO A 156 10.06 4.16 -4.67
CA PRO A 156 8.81 4.32 -3.93
C PRO A 156 8.83 3.63 -2.56
N VAL A 157 8.23 4.28 -1.58
CA VAL A 157 7.93 3.67 -0.28
C VAL A 157 6.42 3.54 -0.18
N ILE A 158 5.93 2.30 -0.14
CA ILE A 158 4.56 1.96 0.23
C ILE A 158 4.69 0.93 1.34
N LEU A 159 4.51 1.37 2.59
CA LEU A 159 4.63 0.51 3.75
C LEU A 159 3.37 -0.34 3.89
N ASP A 160 3.54 -1.64 4.08
CA ASP A 160 2.44 -2.58 4.30
C ASP A 160 1.68 -2.18 5.57
N PRO A 161 0.34 -1.93 5.51
CA PRO A 161 -0.42 -1.51 6.69
C PRO A 161 -0.37 -2.53 7.83
N ALA A 162 -0.12 -3.81 7.55
CA ALA A 162 -0.09 -4.88 8.53
C ALA A 162 1.32 -5.30 8.97
N ASP A 163 2.37 -4.92 8.23
CA ASP A 163 3.77 -5.25 8.53
C ASP A 163 4.67 -4.00 8.41
N PRO A 164 5.08 -3.38 9.52
CA PRO A 164 5.89 -2.16 9.52
C PRO A 164 7.32 -2.38 8.99
N THR A 165 7.74 -3.62 8.78
CA THR A 165 9.05 -3.96 8.20
C THR A 165 9.03 -4.08 6.68
N ARG A 166 7.84 -4.10 6.07
CA ARG A 166 7.68 -4.39 4.65
C ARG A 166 7.35 -3.16 3.83
N ASN A 167 8.33 -2.66 3.08
CA ASN A 167 8.06 -1.77 1.96
C ASN A 167 7.65 -2.61 0.73
N VAL A 168 6.35 -2.70 0.44
CA VAL A 168 5.82 -3.52 -0.67
C VAL A 168 6.24 -3.01 -2.04
N ALA A 169 6.62 -1.73 -2.13
CA ALA A 169 7.06 -1.08 -3.36
C ALA A 169 8.59 -1.01 -3.48
N GLY A 170 9.33 -1.41 -2.44
CA GLY A 170 10.77 -1.19 -2.31
C GLY A 170 11.63 -2.06 -3.23
N THR A 171 11.06 -3.07 -3.86
CA THR A 171 11.76 -3.95 -4.79
C THR A 171 11.43 -3.58 -6.24
N ASN A 172 12.33 -3.92 -7.16
CA ASN A 172 12.11 -3.82 -8.61
C ASN A 172 11.79 -2.39 -9.14
N LEU A 173 12.70 -1.44 -8.92
CA LEU A 173 12.60 -0.07 -9.46
C LEU A 173 12.48 -0.01 -10.99
N LEU A 174 13.12 -0.97 -11.70
CA LEU A 174 13.00 -1.09 -13.15
C LEU A 174 11.56 -1.43 -13.56
N GLY A 175 10.91 -2.35 -12.86
CA GLY A 175 9.51 -2.71 -13.06
C GLY A 175 8.55 -1.54 -12.85
N TRP A 176 8.80 -0.70 -11.83
CA TRP A 176 8.05 0.56 -11.65
C TRP A 176 8.22 1.51 -12.83
N GLY A 177 9.44 1.62 -13.38
CA GLY A 177 9.70 2.41 -14.59
C GLY A 177 8.95 1.90 -15.82
N LEU A 178 8.79 0.58 -15.95
CA LEU A 178 7.99 -0.03 -17.02
C LEU A 178 6.49 0.26 -16.82
N LEU A 179 5.96 0.07 -15.61
CA LEU A 179 4.57 0.40 -15.28
C LEU A 179 4.26 1.88 -15.50
N ALA A 180 5.19 2.78 -15.15
CA ALA A 180 5.03 4.22 -15.36
C ALA A 180 4.90 4.57 -16.85
N LYS A 181 5.65 3.89 -17.73
CA LYS A 181 5.52 4.07 -19.19
C LYS A 181 4.17 3.57 -19.69
N GLU A 182 3.73 2.38 -19.27
CA GLU A 182 2.42 1.86 -19.63
C GLU A 182 1.29 2.75 -19.10
N ALA A 183 1.38 3.23 -17.86
CA ALA A 183 0.42 4.17 -17.28
C ALA A 183 0.32 5.46 -18.12
N ALA A 184 1.44 6.02 -18.57
CA ALA A 184 1.46 7.20 -19.42
C ALA A 184 0.77 6.98 -20.79
N ILE A 185 0.91 5.79 -21.38
CA ILE A 185 0.20 5.41 -22.61
C ILE A 185 -1.30 5.30 -22.33
N TRP A 186 -1.68 4.58 -21.28
CA TRP A 186 -3.09 4.37 -20.91
C TRP A 186 -3.81 5.68 -20.59
N LEU A 187 -3.13 6.65 -19.98
CA LEU A 187 -3.67 7.99 -19.71
C LEU A 187 -4.14 8.75 -20.97
N GLN A 188 -3.67 8.36 -22.16
CA GLN A 188 -4.09 8.94 -23.45
C GLN A 188 -5.30 8.23 -24.09
N SER A 189 -5.71 7.09 -23.53
CA SER A 189 -6.78 6.27 -24.10
C SER A 189 -8.16 6.90 -23.91
N SER A 190 -9.13 6.41 -24.68
CA SER A 190 -10.51 6.90 -24.66
C SER A 190 -11.25 6.64 -23.34
N CYS A 191 -10.76 5.73 -22.49
CA CYS A 191 -11.41 5.43 -21.20
C CYS A 191 -11.40 6.60 -20.20
N PHE A 192 -10.62 7.65 -20.49
CA PHE A 192 -10.58 8.89 -19.70
C PHE A 192 -11.19 10.09 -20.41
N ARG A 193 -11.95 9.89 -21.50
CA ARG A 193 -12.65 10.96 -22.22
C ARG A 193 -14.14 10.93 -21.91
N ASN A 194 -14.69 12.09 -21.60
CA ASN A 194 -16.12 12.33 -21.51
C ASN A 194 -16.75 12.44 -22.92
N CYS A 195 -18.09 12.47 -22.99
CA CYS A 195 -18.83 12.60 -24.25
C CYS A 195 -18.51 13.89 -25.02
N ASP A 196 -18.09 14.94 -24.32
CA ASP A 196 -17.64 16.23 -24.85
C ASP A 196 -16.14 16.22 -25.24
N ALA A 197 -15.50 15.05 -25.24
CA ALA A 197 -14.07 14.83 -25.47
C ALA A 197 -13.12 15.45 -24.42
N CYS A 198 -13.65 16.06 -23.36
CA CYS A 198 -12.84 16.53 -22.23
C CYS A 198 -12.27 15.34 -21.45
N LEU A 199 -11.05 15.52 -20.91
CA LEU A 199 -10.46 14.50 -20.04
C LEU A 199 -11.12 14.52 -18.66
N VAL A 200 -11.45 13.34 -18.15
CA VAL A 200 -11.82 13.16 -16.74
C VAL A 200 -10.62 13.60 -15.90
N GLY A 201 -10.81 14.55 -14.99
CA GLY A 201 -9.75 15.02 -14.09
C GLY A 201 -9.42 13.98 -13.02
N PRO A 202 -8.17 13.91 -12.52
CA PRO A 202 -7.80 13.06 -11.38
C PRO A 202 -8.31 13.65 -10.05
N TRP A 203 -8.25 12.88 -8.98
CA TRP A 203 -8.39 13.43 -7.62
C TRP A 203 -7.13 14.19 -7.19
N GLY A 204 -7.29 15.17 -6.30
CA GLY A 204 -6.18 15.91 -5.69
C GLY A 204 -5.46 15.10 -4.61
N VAL A 205 -4.63 14.14 -5.02
CA VAL A 205 -3.93 13.22 -4.10
C VAL A 205 -2.48 13.66 -3.85
N PRO A 206 -2.05 13.84 -2.58
CA PRO A 206 -0.65 14.12 -2.26
C PRO A 206 0.25 12.91 -2.59
N MET A 207 1.48 13.16 -3.03
CA MET A 207 2.44 12.08 -3.34
C MET A 207 3.16 11.52 -2.10
N LYS A 208 3.12 12.25 -0.99
CA LYS A 208 3.79 11.90 0.26
C LYS A 208 2.84 12.13 1.43
N VAL A 209 2.83 11.18 2.36
CA VAL A 209 2.29 11.39 3.70
C VAL A 209 3.38 12.06 4.54
N GLU A 210 3.01 13.08 5.32
CA GLU A 210 3.93 13.77 6.24
C GLU A 210 4.30 12.84 7.39
N ILE A 211 5.59 12.78 7.72
CA ILE A 211 6.06 11.97 8.85
C ILE A 211 5.88 12.85 10.10
N PRO A 212 5.22 12.35 11.16
CA PRO A 212 5.16 13.07 12.43
C PRO A 212 6.59 13.41 12.87
N GLN A 213 6.84 14.67 13.22
CA GLN A 213 8.09 15.02 13.88
C GLN A 213 8.10 14.34 15.25
N ASP A 214 9.26 13.86 15.70
CA ASP A 214 9.40 13.40 17.08
C ASP A 214 8.85 14.51 17.99
N CYS A 215 7.84 14.18 18.81
CA CYS A 215 7.47 15.06 19.90
C CYS A 215 8.73 15.27 20.73
N VAL A 216 9.33 16.45 20.61
CA VAL A 216 10.13 17.01 21.70
C VAL A 216 9.14 17.08 22.85
N LEU A 217 9.22 16.10 23.75
CA LEU A 217 8.58 16.20 25.05
C LEU A 217 9.13 17.47 25.69
N LEU A 218 8.33 18.54 25.67
CA LEU A 218 8.49 19.67 26.58
C LEU A 218 8.13 19.18 27.99
#